data_AF-A0A821SZQ9-F1
#
_entry.id   AF-A0A821SZQ9-F1
#
_cell.length_a   1.000
_cell.length_b   1.000
_cell.length_c   1.000
_cell.angle_alpha   90.00
_cell.angle_beta   90.00
_cell.angle_gamma   90.00
#
_symmetry.space_group_name_H-M   'P 1'
#
loop_
_entity.id
_entity.type
_entity.pdbx_description
1 polymer ?
#
loop_
_entity_poly.entity_id
_entity_poly.type
_entity_poly.pdbx_seq_one_letter_code
_entity_poly.pdbx_strand_id
1 'polypeptide(L)'
;MYDCGTTTVNDYTLIYSGHSSSDKTRSAHGVAVCLNKQATTAWKNLGSTWEAVNERIVMVRLACKPINVSVIAVYAPINPKNQQMASTTSDPFYADLQTTLDKVPKSDMVLIIGDFNARISVQQHTTSRNVVGPHAVDTINENGERLFDFCSLNNLVISNTFFQHKPIHQKSWMHPGSKTWHMLDYALVNKQFRSSIEDVRVHRTAAGAIGTDHHLLRIKLKFHLRSRRKLIKA
;
A
#
# COMPACT_ATOMS: atom_id res chain seq x y z
N MET A 1 -13.16 10.92 5.68
CA MET A 1 -13.29 10.46 7.08
C MET A 1 -12.82 11.60 7.97
N TYR A 2 -13.33 11.75 9.19
CA TYR A 2 -12.90 12.84 10.07
C TYR A 2 -12.20 12.33 11.31
N ASP A 3 -11.28 13.15 11.79
CA ASP A 3 -10.44 12.94 12.95
C ASP A 3 -9.58 11.66 12.83
N CYS A 4 -8.81 11.37 13.87
CA CYS A 4 -8.05 10.13 13.97
C CYS A 4 -8.40 9.41 15.27
N GLY A 5 -8.23 8.09 15.26
CA GLY A 5 -8.51 7.31 16.45
C GLY A 5 -8.65 5.83 16.19
N THR A 6 -9.17 5.15 17.21
CA THR A 6 -9.48 3.72 17.17
C THR A 6 -10.90 3.51 17.66
N THR A 7 -11.65 2.64 16.99
CA THR A 7 -12.99 2.25 17.39
C THR A 7 -13.24 0.77 17.10
N THR A 8 -14.27 0.21 17.71
CA THR A 8 -14.71 -1.16 17.44
C THR A 8 -15.96 -1.12 16.59
N VAL A 9 -15.94 -1.83 15.46
CA VAL A 9 -17.09 -2.00 14.57
C VAL A 9 -17.37 -3.49 14.46
N ASN A 10 -18.45 -3.95 15.11
CA ASN A 10 -18.71 -5.38 15.32
C ASN A 10 -17.49 -6.06 15.98
N ASP A 11 -16.96 -7.15 15.40
CA ASP A 11 -15.79 -7.86 15.90
C ASP A 11 -14.45 -7.34 15.35
N TYR A 12 -14.46 -6.16 14.72
CA TYR A 12 -13.28 -5.56 14.11
C TYR A 12 -12.81 -4.33 14.86
N THR A 13 -11.49 -4.14 14.91
CA THR A 13 -10.86 -2.90 15.37
C THR A 13 -10.54 -2.03 14.17
N LEU A 14 -11.14 -0.85 14.09
CA LEU A 14 -10.86 0.15 13.07
C LEU A 14 -9.88 1.17 13.64
N ILE A 15 -8.74 1.36 12.97
CA ILE A 15 -7.74 2.39 13.27
C ILE A 15 -7.75 3.35 12.09
N TYR A 16 -7.93 4.65 12.32
CA TYR A 16 -8.16 5.59 11.23
C TYR A 16 -7.48 6.94 11.41
N SER A 17 -7.24 7.58 10.28
CA SER A 17 -6.70 8.93 10.16
C SER A 17 -7.48 9.70 9.10
N GLY A 18 -7.93 10.89 9.44
CA GLY A 18 -8.80 11.72 8.60
C GLY A 18 -8.59 13.19 8.87
N HIS A 19 -9.24 14.04 8.07
CA HIS A 19 -9.18 15.49 8.22
C HIS A 19 -9.83 15.91 9.55
N SER A 20 -9.42 17.03 10.14
CA SER A 20 -10.08 17.55 11.35
C SER A 20 -11.57 17.82 11.11
N SER A 21 -12.41 17.39 12.06
CA SER A 21 -13.85 17.68 12.07
C SER A 21 -14.19 19.14 12.44
N SER A 22 -13.21 19.96 12.85
CA SER A 22 -13.38 21.42 12.95
C SER A 22 -13.59 22.07 11.59
N ASP A 23 -13.00 21.49 10.54
CA ASP A 23 -12.92 22.05 9.19
C ASP A 23 -13.65 21.14 8.20
N LYS A 24 -14.95 20.92 8.45
CA LYS A 24 -15.75 19.99 7.64
C LYS A 24 -15.90 20.47 6.20
N THR A 25 -15.43 19.65 5.27
CA THR A 25 -15.62 19.83 3.83
C THR A 25 -16.28 18.60 3.21
N ARG A 26 -17.02 18.77 2.11
CA ARG A 26 -17.60 17.61 1.39
C ARG A 26 -16.54 16.68 0.78
N SER A 27 -15.29 17.13 0.70
CA SER A 27 -14.16 16.43 0.08
C SER A 27 -13.15 15.85 1.09
N ALA A 28 -13.52 15.73 2.37
CA ALA A 28 -12.60 15.24 3.40
C ALA A 28 -12.09 13.81 3.10
N HIS A 29 -10.78 13.71 2.90
CA HIS A 29 -10.09 12.44 2.71
C HIS A 29 -10.01 11.65 4.02
N GLY A 30 -9.52 10.42 3.95
CA GLY A 30 -9.30 9.59 5.11
C GLY A 30 -8.84 8.20 4.74
N VAL A 31 -8.07 7.60 5.64
CA VAL A 31 -7.54 6.25 5.49
C VAL A 31 -7.75 5.47 6.80
N ALA A 32 -7.99 4.17 6.68
CA ALA A 32 -8.19 3.32 7.84
C ALA A 32 -7.61 1.92 7.62
N VAL A 33 -7.20 1.30 8.72
CA VAL A 33 -6.83 -0.12 8.83
C VAL A 33 -7.88 -0.80 9.69
N CYS A 34 -8.51 -1.83 9.13
CA CYS A 34 -9.50 -2.65 9.82
C CYS A 34 -8.90 -4.01 10.18
N LEU A 35 -8.82 -4.31 11.48
CA LEU A 35 -8.22 -5.52 12.03
C LEU A 35 -9.32 -6.48 12.48
N ASN A 36 -9.23 -7.74 12.08
CA ASN A 36 -10.05 -8.79 12.67
C ASN A 36 -9.53 -9.15 14.08
N LYS A 37 -10.26 -10.00 14.82
CA LYS A 37 -9.89 -10.44 16.18
C LYS A 37 -8.42 -10.89 16.32
N GLN A 38 -7.91 -11.69 15.39
CA GLN A 38 -6.53 -12.18 15.44
C GLN A 38 -5.51 -11.05 15.24
N ALA A 39 -5.75 -10.18 14.26
CA ALA A 39 -4.88 -9.04 13.98
C ALA A 39 -4.96 -7.99 15.11
N THR A 40 -6.12 -7.80 15.74
CA THR A 40 -6.28 -6.96 16.94
C THR A 40 -5.43 -7.48 18.09
N THR A 41 -5.39 -8.80 18.33
CA THR A 41 -4.48 -9.38 19.32
C THR A 41 -3.00 -9.11 18.97
N ALA A 42 -2.62 -9.29 17.71
CA ALA A 42 -1.25 -9.00 17.26
C ALA A 42 -0.87 -7.53 17.44
N TRP A 43 -1.79 -6.60 17.18
CA TRP A 43 -1.61 -5.17 17.41
C TRP A 43 -1.45 -4.85 18.91
N LYS A 44 -2.34 -5.37 19.76
CA LYS A 44 -2.29 -5.19 21.22
C LYS A 44 -1.00 -5.74 21.85
N ASN A 45 -0.46 -6.84 21.32
CA ASN A 45 0.80 -7.41 21.78
C ASN A 45 2.02 -6.50 21.53
N LEU A 46 1.90 -5.49 20.66
CA LEU A 46 2.90 -4.42 20.49
C LEU A 46 2.43 -3.12 21.15
N GLY A 47 1.65 -3.20 22.24
CA GLY A 47 1.18 -2.02 22.96
C GLY A 47 0.19 -1.18 22.16
N SER A 48 -0.51 -1.78 21.19
CA SER A 48 -1.46 -1.07 20.32
C SER A 48 -0.78 0.08 19.55
N THR A 49 0.45 -0.12 19.05
CA THR A 49 1.22 0.91 18.34
C THR A 49 0.58 1.27 16.99
N TRP A 50 0.29 2.55 16.79
CA TRP A 50 -0.16 3.13 15.51
C TRP A 50 0.23 4.62 15.44
N GLU A 51 0.23 5.19 14.24
CA GLU A 51 0.47 6.61 13.99
C GLU A 51 -0.52 7.12 12.92
N ALA A 52 -1.31 8.13 13.28
CA ALA A 52 -2.03 8.96 12.32
C ALA A 52 -1.07 10.02 11.78
N VAL A 53 -0.63 9.86 10.53
CA VAL A 53 0.36 10.75 9.92
C VAL A 53 -0.36 11.98 9.33
N ASN A 54 -1.35 11.72 8.48
CA ASN A 54 -2.24 12.72 7.89
C ASN A 54 -3.51 12.03 7.39
N GLU A 55 -4.40 12.74 6.70
CA GLU A 55 -5.65 12.19 6.17
C GLU A 55 -5.48 11.17 5.03
N ARG A 56 -4.23 10.92 4.60
CA ARG A 56 -3.84 10.03 3.51
C ARG A 56 -2.94 8.88 3.95
N ILE A 57 -2.36 8.92 5.14
CA ILE A 57 -1.39 7.94 5.63
C ILE A 57 -1.70 7.58 7.08
N VAL A 58 -1.81 6.27 7.35
CA VAL A 58 -1.86 5.71 8.71
C VAL A 58 -0.93 4.51 8.80
N MET A 59 -0.15 4.42 9.89
CA MET A 59 0.74 3.29 10.16
C MET A 59 0.22 2.48 11.34
N VAL A 60 0.26 1.15 11.21
CA VAL A 60 -0.05 0.19 12.29
C VAL A 60 1.05 -0.87 12.34
N ARG A 61 1.46 -1.28 13.55
CA ARG A 61 2.45 -2.34 13.72
C ARG A 61 1.82 -3.58 14.37
N LEU A 62 2.10 -4.77 13.83
CA LEU A 62 1.50 -6.04 14.24
C LEU A 62 2.57 -7.05 14.70
N ALA A 63 2.38 -7.65 15.89
CA ALA A 63 3.20 -8.78 16.35
C ALA A 63 2.82 -10.07 15.61
N CYS A 64 3.38 -10.23 14.43
CA CYS A 64 3.25 -11.45 13.64
C CYS A 64 4.40 -12.43 13.96
N LYS A 65 4.15 -13.73 13.80
CA LYS A 65 5.20 -14.76 13.90
C LYS A 65 5.57 -15.26 12.50
N PRO A 66 6.86 -15.42 12.19
CA PRO A 66 8.04 -15.20 13.03
C PRO A 66 8.56 -13.74 13.02
N ILE A 67 7.91 -12.84 12.28
CA ILE A 67 8.42 -11.48 12.01
C ILE A 67 7.27 -10.49 12.16
N ASN A 68 7.54 -9.36 12.82
CA ASN A 68 6.58 -8.26 12.93
C ASN A 68 6.30 -7.64 11.56
N VAL A 69 5.07 -7.14 11.38
CA VAL A 69 4.65 -6.47 10.15
C VAL A 69 4.26 -5.04 10.47
N SER A 70 4.89 -4.09 9.80
CA SER A 70 4.47 -2.69 9.79
C SER A 70 3.63 -2.44 8.55
N VAL A 71 2.35 -2.13 8.75
CA VAL A 71 1.40 -1.81 7.69
C VAL A 71 1.30 -0.28 7.59
N ILE A 72 1.58 0.26 6.42
CA ILE A 72 1.34 1.67 6.10
C ILE A 72 0.21 1.71 5.07
N ALA A 73 -0.98 2.11 5.49
CA ALA A 73 -2.11 2.28 4.58
C ALA A 73 -2.07 3.68 3.98
N VAL A 74 -2.27 3.77 2.66
CA VAL A 74 -2.12 5.04 1.93
C VAL A 74 -3.30 5.35 1.00
N TYR A 75 -3.52 6.64 0.77
CA TYR A 75 -4.35 7.18 -0.30
C TYR A 75 -3.63 8.39 -0.93
N ALA A 76 -2.87 8.14 -1.99
CA ALA A 76 -2.08 9.19 -2.65
C ALA A 76 -2.98 10.22 -3.36
N PRO A 77 -2.52 11.47 -3.51
CA PRO A 77 -3.23 12.46 -4.30
C PRO A 77 -3.35 12.04 -5.77
N ILE A 78 -4.43 12.48 -6.42
CA ILE A 78 -4.60 12.33 -7.88
C ILE A 78 -3.46 13.04 -8.61
N ASN A 79 -3.17 12.63 -9.86
CA ASN A 79 -2.11 13.27 -10.63
C ASN A 79 -2.30 14.79 -10.67
N PRO A 80 -1.23 15.56 -10.42
CA PRO A 80 -1.29 17.00 -10.50
C PRO A 80 -1.53 17.40 -11.97
N LYS A 81 -2.36 18.42 -12.21
CA LYS A 81 -2.56 18.95 -13.57
C LYS A 81 -1.40 19.84 -14.04
N ASN A 82 -0.55 20.28 -13.12
CA ASN A 82 0.60 21.15 -13.36
C ASN A 82 1.65 21.01 -12.25
N GLN A 83 2.87 21.51 -12.49
CA GLN A 83 3.98 21.44 -11.53
C GLN A 83 3.67 22.11 -10.18
N GLN A 84 2.91 23.21 -10.18
CA GLN A 84 2.52 23.88 -8.94
C GLN A 84 1.66 22.98 -8.05
N MET A 85 0.72 22.23 -8.62
CA MET A 85 -0.05 21.26 -7.85
C MET A 85 0.79 20.07 -7.41
N ALA A 86 1.79 19.67 -8.20
CA ALA A 86 2.71 18.61 -7.81
C ALA A 86 3.44 18.97 -6.51
N SER A 87 4.04 20.17 -6.46
CA SER A 87 4.79 20.65 -5.29
C SER A 87 3.92 20.89 -4.06
N THR A 88 2.63 21.21 -4.23
CA THR A 88 1.72 21.45 -3.10
C THR A 88 0.98 20.20 -2.63
N THR A 89 1.01 19.08 -3.37
CA THR A 89 0.22 17.88 -3.01
C THR A 89 1.01 16.58 -3.05
N SER A 90 1.69 16.28 -4.15
CA SER A 90 2.37 15.00 -4.37
C SER A 90 3.68 14.93 -3.59
N ASP A 91 4.48 16.00 -3.62
CA ASP A 91 5.79 16.01 -2.96
C ASP A 91 5.66 15.93 -1.42
N PRO A 92 4.75 16.67 -0.75
CA PRO A 92 4.49 16.49 0.68
C PRO A 92 4.04 15.07 1.03
N PHE A 93 3.18 14.45 0.21
CA PHE A 93 2.73 13.07 0.44
C PHE A 93 3.90 12.08 0.47
N TYR A 94 4.81 12.15 -0.50
CA TYR A 94 5.97 11.25 -0.54
C TYR A 94 7.00 11.57 0.55
N ALA A 95 7.13 12.83 0.97
CA ALA A 95 7.97 13.20 2.12
C ALA A 95 7.43 12.64 3.45
N ASP A 96 6.12 12.73 3.68
CA ASP A 96 5.46 12.13 4.84
C ASP A 96 5.56 10.61 4.81
N LEU A 97 5.37 10.00 3.63
CA LEU A 97 5.51 8.56 3.45
C LEU A 97 6.95 8.09 3.71
N GLN A 98 7.96 8.83 3.25
CA GLN A 98 9.36 8.57 3.52
C GLN A 98 9.66 8.64 5.03
N THR A 99 9.25 9.72 5.68
CA THR A 99 9.44 9.92 7.13
C THR A 99 8.77 8.81 7.93
N THR A 100 7.58 8.36 7.51
CA THR A 100 6.86 7.24 8.12
C THR A 100 7.62 5.92 7.94
N LEU A 101 8.13 5.66 6.73
CA LEU A 101 8.91 4.47 6.42
C LEU A 101 10.24 4.42 7.20
N ASP A 102 10.89 5.56 7.41
CA ASP A 102 12.16 5.65 8.14
C ASP A 102 12.03 5.31 9.62
N LYS A 103 10.84 5.52 10.21
CA LYS A 103 10.52 5.10 11.58
C LYS A 103 10.32 3.59 11.72
N VAL A 104 10.09 2.86 10.62
CA VAL A 104 9.84 1.42 10.69
C VAL A 104 11.12 0.67 11.09
N PRO A 105 11.06 -0.21 12.11
CA PRO A 105 12.21 -1.04 12.46
C PRO A 105 12.68 -1.87 11.27
N LYS A 106 13.99 -1.84 10.99
CA LYS A 106 14.56 -2.55 9.82
C LYS A 106 14.39 -4.09 9.88
N SER A 107 14.08 -4.64 11.06
CA SER A 107 13.74 -6.06 11.26
C SER A 107 12.36 -6.45 10.73
N ASP A 108 11.47 -5.48 10.58
CA ASP A 108 10.07 -5.72 10.27
C ASP A 108 9.88 -5.94 8.77
N MET A 109 8.85 -6.72 8.45
CA MET A 109 8.30 -6.70 7.11
C MET A 109 7.48 -5.42 6.94
N VAL A 110 7.82 -4.64 5.93
CA VAL A 110 7.04 -3.46 5.53
C VAL A 110 5.97 -3.92 4.55
N LEU A 111 4.72 -3.53 4.79
CA LEU A 111 3.63 -3.60 3.83
C LEU A 111 3.02 -2.21 3.67
N ILE A 112 3.32 -1.54 2.56
CA ILE A 112 2.62 -0.30 2.18
C ILE A 112 1.50 -0.69 1.23
N ILE A 113 0.25 -0.34 1.53
CA ILE A 113 -0.89 -0.81 0.74
C ILE A 113 -1.95 0.28 0.59
N GLY A 114 -2.51 0.40 -0.60
CA GLY A 114 -3.61 1.32 -0.88
C GLY A 114 -3.58 1.86 -2.30
N ASP A 115 -4.33 2.93 -2.51
CA ASP A 115 -4.44 3.61 -3.78
C ASP A 115 -3.32 4.64 -3.92
N PHE A 116 -2.44 4.44 -4.90
CA PHE A 116 -1.35 5.35 -5.21
C PHE A 116 -1.68 6.32 -6.33
N ASN A 117 -2.87 6.23 -6.95
CA ASN A 117 -3.23 6.99 -8.15
C ASN A 117 -2.17 6.88 -9.27
N ALA A 118 -1.38 5.81 -9.23
CA ALA A 118 -0.19 5.58 -10.04
C ALA A 118 -0.49 4.53 -11.10
N ARG A 119 0.03 4.73 -12.31
CA ARG A 119 0.02 3.71 -13.36
C ARG A 119 1.46 3.34 -13.63
N ILE A 120 1.79 2.05 -13.53
CA ILE A 120 3.14 1.54 -13.72
C ILE A 120 3.21 0.73 -15.02
N SER A 121 4.32 0.87 -15.72
CA SER A 121 4.61 0.16 -16.96
C SER A 121 5.94 -0.58 -16.88
N VAL A 122 6.03 -1.74 -17.54
CA VAL A 122 7.30 -2.45 -17.70
C VAL A 122 8.23 -1.76 -18.70
N GLN A 123 7.67 -1.17 -19.77
CA GLN A 123 8.45 -0.68 -20.91
C GLN A 123 9.37 0.50 -20.55
N GLN A 124 8.94 1.35 -19.63
CA GLN A 124 9.70 2.51 -19.16
C GLN A 124 10.78 2.13 -18.12
N HIS A 125 10.71 0.93 -17.52
CA HIS A 125 11.61 0.52 -16.43
C HIS A 125 12.27 -0.84 -16.67
N THR A 126 12.63 -1.14 -17.91
CA THR A 126 13.17 -2.44 -18.35
C THR A 126 14.45 -2.87 -17.61
N THR A 127 15.24 -1.91 -17.12
CA THR A 127 16.47 -2.15 -16.35
C THR A 127 16.21 -2.43 -14.86
N SER A 128 15.03 -2.11 -14.36
CA SER A 128 14.68 -2.17 -12.92
C SER A 128 13.73 -3.32 -12.58
N ARG A 129 14.04 -4.51 -13.11
CA ARG A 129 13.31 -5.78 -12.87
C ARG A 129 13.25 -6.23 -11.41
N ASN A 130 13.97 -5.54 -10.53
CA ASN A 130 13.95 -5.79 -9.09
C ASN A 130 12.86 -5.01 -8.34
N VAL A 131 12.31 -3.96 -8.94
CA VAL A 131 11.29 -3.06 -8.35
C VAL A 131 9.94 -3.30 -9.01
N VAL A 132 9.93 -3.37 -10.35
CA VAL A 132 8.74 -3.63 -11.17
C VAL A 132 8.87 -5.01 -11.79
N GLY A 133 7.83 -5.82 -11.64
CA GLY A 133 7.73 -7.14 -12.23
C GLY A 133 7.23 -7.08 -13.69
N PRO A 134 7.36 -8.19 -14.44
CA PRO A 134 7.10 -8.23 -15.88
C PRO A 134 5.62 -8.14 -16.28
N HIS A 135 4.70 -8.03 -15.31
CA HIS A 135 3.26 -8.02 -15.54
C HIS A 135 2.60 -6.66 -15.22
N ALA A 136 3.36 -5.57 -15.16
CA ALA A 136 2.77 -4.23 -15.21
C ALA A 136 2.25 -3.94 -16.62
N VAL A 137 1.02 -3.42 -16.75
CA VAL A 137 0.27 -3.40 -18.02
C VAL A 137 -0.32 -2.05 -18.39
N ASP A 138 0.01 -0.98 -17.66
CA ASP A 138 -0.52 0.36 -17.92
C ASP A 138 0.51 1.27 -18.59
N THR A 139 0.04 2.39 -19.15
CA THR A 139 0.91 3.51 -19.54
C THR A 139 1.29 4.30 -18.30
N ILE A 140 2.59 4.56 -18.12
CA ILE A 140 3.06 5.30 -16.95
C ILE A 140 2.44 6.70 -16.88
N ASN A 141 2.11 7.13 -15.66
CA ASN A 141 1.74 8.51 -15.36
C ASN A 141 2.74 9.13 -14.38
N GLU A 142 2.62 10.42 -14.09
CA GLU A 142 3.57 11.10 -13.19
C GLU A 142 3.62 10.47 -11.79
N ASN A 143 2.48 10.08 -11.22
CA ASN A 143 2.46 9.34 -9.95
C ASN A 143 3.14 7.97 -10.06
N GLY A 144 3.13 7.35 -11.24
CA GLY A 144 3.86 6.13 -11.55
C GLY A 144 5.37 6.30 -11.47
N GLU A 145 5.90 7.39 -12.04
CA GLU A 145 7.33 7.74 -11.93
C GLU A 145 7.71 7.97 -10.46
N ARG A 146 6.92 8.77 -9.72
CA ARG A 146 7.17 9.02 -8.30
C ARG A 146 7.13 7.73 -7.46
N LEU A 147 6.15 6.86 -7.72
CA LEU A 147 6.04 5.58 -7.03
C LEU A 147 7.24 4.68 -7.35
N PHE A 148 7.68 4.65 -8.60
CA PHE A 148 8.85 3.90 -9.02
C PHE A 148 10.12 4.40 -8.34
N ASP A 149 10.36 5.71 -8.32
CA ASP A 149 11.52 6.33 -7.67
C ASP A 149 11.52 6.05 -6.17
N PHE A 150 10.37 6.27 -5.51
CA PHE A 150 10.19 5.97 -4.09
C PHE A 150 10.51 4.50 -3.79
N CYS A 151 10.00 3.56 -4.58
CA CYS A 151 10.28 2.14 -4.37
C CYS A 151 11.75 1.79 -4.62
N SER A 152 12.36 2.38 -5.65
CA SER A 152 13.75 2.15 -6.03
C SER A 152 14.72 2.61 -4.94
N LEU A 153 14.50 3.81 -4.39
CA LEU A 153 15.32 4.38 -3.31
C LEU A 153 15.18 3.58 -2.00
N ASN A 154 13.98 3.07 -1.73
CA ASN A 154 13.68 2.40 -0.46
C ASN A 154 13.79 0.86 -0.50
N ASN A 155 14.32 0.29 -1.59
CA ASN A 155 14.39 -1.17 -1.79
C ASN A 155 13.02 -1.86 -1.60
N LEU A 156 11.96 -1.27 -2.13
CA LEU A 156 10.61 -1.85 -2.15
C LEU A 156 10.33 -2.52 -3.50
N VAL A 157 9.43 -3.50 -3.49
CA VAL A 157 8.92 -4.16 -4.71
C VAL A 157 7.45 -3.81 -4.89
N ILE A 158 7.05 -3.50 -6.13
CA ILE A 158 5.66 -3.25 -6.50
C ILE A 158 4.98 -4.61 -6.74
N SER A 159 4.52 -5.24 -5.67
CA SER A 159 4.32 -6.69 -5.61
C SER A 159 3.35 -7.25 -6.65
N ASN A 160 2.22 -6.60 -6.90
CA ASN A 160 1.21 -7.04 -7.88
C ASN A 160 1.70 -7.03 -9.34
N THR A 161 2.83 -6.40 -9.64
CA THR A 161 3.42 -6.43 -10.99
C THR A 161 4.24 -7.70 -11.25
N PHE A 162 4.54 -8.51 -10.22
CA PHE A 162 5.32 -9.75 -10.34
C PHE A 162 4.49 -11.00 -10.60
N PHE A 163 3.16 -10.94 -10.46
CA PHE A 163 2.30 -12.11 -10.58
C PHE A 163 1.54 -12.11 -11.92
N GLN A 164 1.65 -13.22 -12.65
CA GLN A 164 0.89 -13.41 -13.86
C GLN A 164 -0.56 -13.73 -13.53
N HIS A 165 -1.46 -12.84 -13.94
CA HIS A 165 -2.89 -13.01 -13.76
C HIS A 165 -3.65 -12.59 -15.02
N LYS A 166 -4.91 -13.02 -15.13
CA LYS A 166 -5.82 -12.46 -16.14
C LYS A 166 -6.03 -10.96 -15.86
N PRO A 167 -6.22 -10.09 -16.87
CA PRO A 167 -6.40 -8.64 -16.67
C PRO A 167 -7.47 -8.27 -15.64
N ILE A 168 -8.55 -9.04 -15.58
CA ILE A 168 -9.66 -8.92 -14.60
C ILE A 168 -9.23 -9.07 -13.13
N HIS A 169 -8.02 -9.58 -12.86
CA HIS A 169 -7.45 -9.77 -11.54
C HIS A 169 -6.23 -8.87 -11.29
N GLN A 170 -5.92 -7.97 -12.22
CA GLN A 170 -4.80 -7.02 -12.11
C GLN A 170 -5.27 -5.59 -11.93
N LYS A 171 -6.40 -5.22 -12.57
CA LYS A 171 -6.86 -3.85 -12.64
C LYS A 171 -7.92 -3.58 -11.57
N SER A 172 -7.68 -2.54 -10.78
CA SER A 172 -8.47 -2.21 -9.60
C SER A 172 -9.49 -1.10 -9.86
N TRP A 173 -9.28 -0.20 -10.81
CA TRP A 173 -10.15 0.96 -11.00
C TRP A 173 -10.65 1.10 -12.43
N MET A 174 -11.89 1.56 -12.62
CA MET A 174 -12.48 1.85 -13.93
C MET A 174 -12.61 3.35 -14.15
N HIS A 175 -11.95 3.87 -15.18
CA HIS A 175 -12.03 5.29 -15.51
C HIS A 175 -13.47 5.70 -15.88
N PRO A 176 -14.07 6.73 -15.24
CA PRO A 176 -15.48 7.10 -15.43
C PRO A 176 -15.86 7.45 -16.87
N GLY A 177 -14.96 8.13 -17.59
CA GLY A 177 -15.16 8.53 -18.99
C GLY A 177 -14.89 7.39 -19.98
N SER A 178 -13.63 7.05 -20.21
CA SER A 178 -13.20 6.02 -21.17
C SER A 178 -13.68 4.59 -20.88
N LYS A 179 -14.15 4.30 -19.67
CA LYS A 179 -14.50 2.93 -19.20
C LYS A 179 -13.32 1.95 -19.26
N THR A 180 -12.09 2.47 -19.32
CA THR A 180 -10.88 1.67 -19.30
C THR A 180 -10.50 1.32 -17.86
N TRP A 181 -10.14 0.06 -17.64
CA TRP A 181 -9.64 -0.42 -16.36
C TRP A 181 -8.13 -0.15 -16.23
N HIS A 182 -7.70 0.27 -15.04
CA HIS A 182 -6.31 0.55 -14.67
C HIS A 182 -5.94 -0.06 -13.32
N MET A 183 -4.65 -0.29 -13.12
CA MET A 183 -4.07 -0.66 -11.83
C MET A 183 -3.67 0.62 -11.09
N LEU A 184 -4.41 1.00 -10.04
CA LEU A 184 -4.09 2.16 -9.20
C LEU A 184 -3.76 1.77 -7.75
N ASP A 185 -4.26 0.63 -7.32
CA ASP A 185 -4.04 0.07 -6.00
C ASP A 185 -2.83 -0.88 -6.02
N TYR A 186 -1.91 -0.70 -5.07
CA TYR A 186 -0.68 -1.48 -5.00
C TYR A 186 -0.41 -1.99 -3.58
N ALA A 187 0.34 -3.08 -3.52
CA ALA A 187 0.97 -3.57 -2.31
C ALA A 187 2.49 -3.53 -2.48
N LEU A 188 3.16 -2.68 -1.72
CA LEU A 188 4.61 -2.54 -1.71
C LEU A 188 5.19 -3.31 -0.53
N VAL A 189 6.28 -4.03 -0.78
CA VAL A 189 6.96 -4.83 0.24
C VAL A 189 8.45 -4.60 0.17
N ASN A 190 9.13 -4.51 1.32
CA ASN A 190 10.59 -4.44 1.33
C ASN A 190 11.22 -5.71 0.73
N LYS A 191 12.18 -5.50 -0.18
CA LYS A 191 12.77 -6.52 -1.05
C LYS A 191 13.30 -7.74 -0.29
N GLN A 192 13.76 -7.56 0.95
CA GLN A 192 14.18 -8.63 1.86
C GLN A 192 13.10 -9.71 2.04
N PHE A 193 11.82 -9.31 2.09
CA PHE A 193 10.68 -10.19 2.30
C PHE A 193 9.88 -10.49 1.04
N ARG A 194 10.41 -10.16 -0.15
CA ARG A 194 9.72 -10.42 -1.43
C ARG A 194 9.30 -11.88 -1.60
N SER A 195 10.09 -12.82 -1.09
CA SER A 195 9.81 -14.26 -1.17
C SER A 195 8.69 -14.73 -0.23
N SER A 196 8.24 -13.87 0.69
CA SER A 196 7.10 -14.14 1.56
C SER A 196 5.76 -13.83 0.87
N ILE A 197 5.78 -13.19 -0.30
CA ILE A 197 4.57 -12.84 -1.04
C ILE A 197 4.16 -14.05 -1.88
N GLU A 198 3.00 -14.63 -1.59
CA GLU A 198 2.49 -15.78 -2.36
C GLU A 198 1.66 -15.37 -3.57
N ASP A 199 0.91 -14.27 -3.44
CA ASP A 199 -0.08 -13.83 -4.43
C ASP A 199 -0.48 -12.38 -4.14
N VAL A 200 -0.65 -11.56 -5.18
CA VAL A 200 -1.27 -10.24 -5.06
C VAL A 200 -2.22 -10.04 -6.22
N ARG A 201 -3.53 -9.96 -5.94
CA ARG A 201 -4.55 -9.93 -6.98
C ARG A 201 -5.81 -9.17 -6.59
N VAL A 202 -6.51 -8.71 -7.61
CA VAL A 202 -7.78 -7.99 -7.47
C VAL A 202 -8.96 -8.95 -7.38
N HIS A 203 -9.87 -8.66 -6.44
CA HIS A 203 -11.15 -9.34 -6.21
C HIS A 203 -12.33 -8.43 -6.55
N ARG A 204 -13.16 -8.88 -7.49
CA ARG A 204 -14.24 -8.10 -8.10
C ARG A 204 -15.58 -8.21 -7.35
N THR A 205 -15.75 -9.29 -6.60
CA THR A 205 -17.05 -9.68 -6.02
C THR A 205 -17.55 -8.74 -4.93
N ALA A 206 -16.66 -7.97 -4.29
CA ALA A 206 -17.03 -7.07 -3.20
C ALA A 206 -17.49 -5.68 -3.69
N ALA A 207 -17.02 -5.21 -4.85
CA ALA A 207 -17.20 -3.81 -5.25
C ALA A 207 -18.66 -3.46 -5.59
N GLY A 208 -19.37 -4.35 -6.29
CA GLY A 208 -20.77 -4.14 -6.65
C GLY A 208 -21.72 -4.00 -5.46
N ALA A 209 -21.38 -4.61 -4.32
CA ALA A 209 -22.17 -4.50 -3.08
C ALA A 209 -21.90 -3.22 -2.28
N ILE A 210 -20.73 -2.59 -2.48
CA ILE A 210 -20.26 -1.44 -1.71
C ILE A 210 -20.45 -0.12 -2.50
N GLY A 211 -20.68 -0.20 -3.81
CA GLY A 211 -20.92 0.98 -4.66
C GLY A 211 -19.66 1.81 -4.94
N THR A 212 -18.48 1.19 -4.88
CA THR A 212 -17.19 1.81 -5.22
C THR A 212 -16.81 1.52 -6.67
N ASP A 213 -16.10 2.46 -7.29
CA ASP A 213 -15.44 2.33 -8.59
C ASP A 213 -14.08 1.60 -8.54
N HIS A 214 -13.63 1.20 -7.33
CA HIS A 214 -12.47 0.35 -7.11
C HIS A 214 -12.86 -1.09 -6.77
N HIS A 215 -12.04 -2.04 -7.20
CA HIS A 215 -12.04 -3.43 -6.78
C HIS A 215 -10.99 -3.66 -5.67
N LEU A 216 -11.28 -4.60 -4.78
CA LEU A 216 -10.42 -4.91 -3.65
C LEU A 216 -9.10 -5.56 -4.10
N LEU A 217 -7.95 -4.97 -3.75
CA LEU A 217 -6.65 -5.63 -3.85
C LEU A 217 -6.42 -6.54 -2.64
N ARG A 218 -6.04 -7.80 -2.89
CA ARG A 218 -5.67 -8.77 -1.85
C ARG A 218 -4.22 -9.19 -2.02
N ILE A 219 -3.43 -9.03 -0.96
CA ILE A 219 -2.12 -9.66 -0.82
C ILE A 219 -2.22 -10.90 0.08
N LYS A 220 -1.54 -11.98 -0.32
CA LYS A 220 -1.37 -13.20 0.48
C LYS A 220 0.10 -13.35 0.87
N LEU A 221 0.35 -13.45 2.17
CA LEU A 221 1.70 -13.55 2.72
C LEU A 221 1.89 -14.91 3.40
N LYS A 222 3.06 -15.51 3.19
CA LYS A 222 3.54 -16.68 3.92
C LYS A 222 4.96 -16.47 4.40
N PHE A 223 5.10 -16.39 5.71
CA PHE A 223 6.39 -16.21 6.35
C PHE A 223 7.14 -17.54 6.44
N HIS A 224 8.35 -17.58 5.88
CA HIS A 224 9.26 -18.71 6.01
C HIS A 224 10.47 -18.28 6.83
N LEU A 225 10.91 -19.11 7.78
CA LEU A 225 12.23 -18.96 8.37
C LEU A 225 13.27 -19.31 7.31
N ARG A 226 14.22 -18.42 7.01
CA ARG A 226 15.38 -18.83 6.20
C ARG A 226 16.20 -19.82 7.02
N SER A 227 16.37 -21.04 6.52
CA SER A 227 17.41 -21.94 7.01
C SER A 227 18.76 -21.25 6.84
N ARG A 228 19.57 -21.15 7.90
CA ARG A 228 20.96 -20.71 7.79
C ARG A 228 21.68 -21.71 6.88
N ARG A 229 22.13 -21.29 5.70
CA ARG A 229 23.11 -22.09 4.93
C ARG A 229 24.31 -22.29 5.84
N LYS A 230 24.64 -23.54 6.17
CA LYS A 230 25.90 -23.86 6.85
C LYS A 230 27.02 -23.27 6.00
N LEU A 231 27.79 -22.36 6.58
CA LEU A 231 29.07 -21.96 6.01
C LEU A 231 29.90 -23.24 5.89
N ILE A 232 30.15 -23.68 4.66
CA ILE A 232 31.17 -24.69 4.41
C ILE A 232 32.48 -23.97 4.68
N LYS A 233 33.15 -24.32 5.77
CA LYS A 233 34.53 -23.90 5.99
C LYS A 233 35.36 -24.54 4.89
N ALA A 234 36.02 -23.72 4.09
CA ALA A 234 37.07 -24.13 3.18
C ALA A 234 38.30 -24.58 3.98
#